data_AF-A0A960KAS3-F1
#
_entry.id   AF-A0A960KAS3-F1
#
_cell.length_a   1.000
_cell.length_b   1.000
_cell.length_c   1.000
_cell.angle_alpha   90.00
_cell.angle_beta   90.00
_cell.angle_gamma   90.00
#
_symmetry.space_group_name_H-M   'P 1'
#
loop_
_entity.id
_entity.type
_entity.pdbx_description
1 polymer ?
#
loop_
_entity_poly.entity_id
_entity_poly.type
_entity_poly.pdbx_seq_one_letter_code
_entity_poly.pdbx_strand_id
1 'polypeptide(L)'
;MGDNAGLPDGCGLDIGEGIVAAIVGLLVVAFVIFVVLPLLVAVVDLAILLLLAVVAIPIRVLFRRPWLVDAHHLDGRGYRWRVVGWRASGAKVVEVRQLLEAGVVPPDAEELPPSEAVAP
;
A
#
# COMPACT_ATOMS: atom_id res chain seq x y z
N MET A 1 18.34 78.19 8.29
CA MET A 1 19.60 77.49 8.60
C MET A 1 19.34 76.67 9.85
N GLY A 2 18.92 75.42 9.75
CA GLY A 2 19.77 74.24 9.51
C GLY A 2 19.80 73.47 10.84
N ASP A 3 19.62 72.16 10.97
CA ASP A 3 19.60 71.05 10.04
C ASP A 3 18.62 70.01 10.59
N ASN A 4 17.60 69.66 9.81
CA ASN A 4 16.88 68.39 10.02
C ASN A 4 17.78 67.33 9.41
N ALA A 5 18.74 66.87 10.22
CA ALA A 5 19.63 65.77 9.92
C ALA A 5 18.78 64.60 9.39
N GLY A 6 18.90 64.37 8.09
CA GLY A 6 18.35 63.21 7.43
C GLY A 6 18.97 61.99 8.08
N LEU A 7 18.22 61.35 8.96
CA LEU A 7 18.43 59.95 9.26
C LEU A 7 18.29 59.22 7.92
N PRO A 8 19.32 58.51 7.45
CA PRO A 8 19.17 57.70 6.25
C PRO A 8 18.19 56.58 6.58
N ASP A 9 16.93 56.76 6.18
CA ASP A 9 15.83 55.79 6.32
C ASP A 9 16.15 54.41 5.68
N GLY A 10 17.26 54.28 4.95
CA GLY A 10 17.72 53.04 4.33
C GLY A 10 18.23 51.96 5.29
N CYS A 11 18.88 52.30 6.41
CA CYS A 11 19.51 51.27 7.26
C CYS A 11 18.49 50.37 8.00
N GLY A 12 17.32 50.89 8.37
CA GLY A 12 16.29 50.11 9.08
C GLY A 12 15.49 49.20 8.15
N LEU A 13 15.22 49.65 6.93
CA LEU A 13 14.52 48.88 5.91
C LEU A 13 15.39 47.74 5.36
N ASP A 14 16.68 47.97 5.08
CA ASP A 14 17.60 46.91 4.60
C ASP A 14 17.79 45.78 5.61
N ILE A 15 17.93 46.09 6.91
CA ILE A 15 18.07 45.08 7.96
C ILE A 15 16.76 44.31 8.15
N GLY A 16 15.62 45.00 8.15
CA GLY A 16 14.31 44.38 8.28
C GLY A 16 13.97 43.45 7.10
N GLU A 17 14.24 43.91 5.87
CA GLU A 17 14.04 43.13 4.66
C GLU A 17 14.96 41.91 4.61
N GLY A 18 16.24 42.07 5.00
CA GLY A 18 17.17 40.96 5.12
C GLY A 18 16.73 39.89 6.12
N ILE A 19 16.20 40.30 7.28
CA ILE A 19 15.68 39.36 8.29
C ILE A 19 14.43 38.64 7.78
N VAL A 20 13.50 39.36 7.16
CA VAL A 20 12.29 38.75 6.59
C VAL A 20 12.65 37.75 5.50
N ALA A 21 13.55 38.12 4.58
CA ALA A 21 14.01 37.23 3.52
C ALA A 21 14.69 35.97 4.09
N ALA A 22 15.51 36.11 5.15
CA ALA A 22 16.15 34.99 5.81
C ALA A 22 15.12 34.04 6.47
N ILE A 23 14.11 34.58 7.15
CA ILE A 23 13.04 33.79 7.77
C ILE A 23 12.23 33.06 6.70
N VAL A 24 11.83 33.75 5.63
CA VAL A 24 11.09 33.14 4.53
C VAL A 24 11.92 32.04 3.88
N GLY A 25 13.20 32.28 3.61
CA GLY A 25 14.11 31.27 3.09
C GLY A 25 14.20 30.05 4.00
N LEU A 26 14.34 30.25 5.30
CA LEU A 26 14.38 29.16 6.29
C LEU A 26 13.07 28.36 6.29
N LEU A 27 11.92 29.03 6.24
CA LEU A 27 10.61 28.37 6.19
C LEU A 27 10.43 27.57 4.91
N VAL A 28 10.88 28.08 3.77
CA VAL A 28 10.84 27.35 2.49
C VAL A 28 11.72 26.10 2.57
N VAL A 29 12.95 26.24 3.07
CA VAL A 29 13.86 25.09 3.24
C VAL A 29 13.26 24.06 4.19
N ALA A 30 12.71 24.49 5.33
CA ALA A 30 12.04 23.62 6.27
C ALA A 30 10.85 22.91 5.61
N PHE A 31 10.00 23.64 4.87
CA PHE A 31 8.87 23.05 4.14
C PHE A 31 9.33 22.01 3.11
N VAL A 32 10.39 22.29 2.35
CA VAL A 32 10.94 21.33 1.39
C VAL A 32 11.44 20.07 2.10
N ILE A 33 12.16 20.20 3.21
CA ILE A 33 12.73 19.06 3.93
C ILE A 33 11.65 18.25 4.66
N PHE A 34 10.71 18.92 5.34
CA PHE A 34 9.74 18.24 6.20
C PHE A 34 8.45 17.84 5.50
N VAL A 35 8.14 18.43 4.33
CA VAL A 35 6.91 18.14 3.59
C VAL A 35 7.23 17.57 2.22
N VAL A 36 7.99 18.29 1.40
CA VAL A 36 8.20 17.89 0.00
C VAL A 36 9.03 16.62 -0.11
N LEU A 37 10.13 16.52 0.63
CA LEU A 37 11.01 15.36 0.62
C LEU A 37 10.30 14.06 1.06
N PRO A 38 9.64 14.00 2.24
CA PRO A 38 8.93 12.78 2.63
C PRO A 38 7.76 12.46 1.70
N LEU A 39 7.08 13.47 1.15
CA LEU A 39 6.04 13.24 0.16
C LEU A 39 6.61 12.63 -1.13
N LEU A 40 7.76 13.09 -1.61
CA LEU A 40 8.44 12.49 -2.75
C LEU A 40 8.85 11.04 -2.48
N VAL A 41 9.40 10.75 -1.29
CA VAL A 41 9.74 9.38 -0.89
C VAL A 41 8.49 8.50 -0.89
N ALA A 42 7.39 8.97 -0.30
CA ALA A 42 6.13 8.23 -0.28
C ALA A 42 5.58 7.95 -1.69
N VAL A 43 5.69 8.92 -2.61
CA VAL A 43 5.28 8.73 -4.02
C VAL A 43 6.16 7.69 -4.71
N VAL A 44 7.48 7.73 -4.49
CA VAL A 44 8.42 6.75 -5.04
C VAL A 44 8.13 5.35 -4.48
N ASP A 45 7.94 5.22 -3.18
CA ASP A 45 7.59 3.94 -2.54
C ASP A 45 6.28 3.40 -3.10
N LEU A 46 5.25 4.25 -3.24
CA LEU A 46 3.98 3.85 -3.84
C LEU A 46 4.15 3.41 -5.30
N ALA A 47 4.95 4.13 -6.08
CA ALA A 47 5.24 3.78 -7.47
C ALA A 47 6.00 2.44 -7.56
N ILE A 48 6.96 2.20 -6.66
CA ILE A 48 7.68 0.93 -6.56
C ILE A 48 6.72 -0.19 -6.16
N LEU A 49 5.87 0.00 -5.15
CA LEU A 49 4.88 -0.98 -4.73
C LEU A 49 3.90 -1.30 -5.85
N LEU A 50 3.46 -0.28 -6.61
CA LEU A 50 2.59 -0.48 -7.76
C LEU A 50 3.30 -1.25 -8.87
N LEU A 51 4.54 -0.90 -9.18
CA LEU A 51 5.37 -1.61 -10.15
C LEU A 51 5.57 -3.07 -9.72
N LEU A 52 5.92 -3.29 -8.45
CA LEU A 52 6.04 -4.62 -7.86
C LEU A 52 4.72 -5.37 -7.91
N ALA A 53 3.58 -4.74 -7.66
CA ALA A 53 2.27 -5.38 -7.78
C ALA A 53 1.99 -5.80 -9.23
N VAL A 54 2.23 -4.90 -10.19
CA VAL A 54 2.05 -5.15 -11.63
C VAL A 54 2.98 -6.26 -12.12
N VAL A 55 4.21 -6.35 -11.59
CA VAL A 55 5.21 -7.37 -11.97
C VAL A 55 5.04 -8.67 -11.16
N ALA A 56 4.56 -8.60 -9.92
CA ALA A 56 4.30 -9.76 -9.08
C ALA A 56 3.15 -10.60 -9.63
N ILE A 57 2.15 -10.01 -10.28
CA ILE A 57 1.08 -10.75 -10.96
C ILE A 57 1.64 -11.70 -12.03
N PRO A 58 2.36 -11.25 -13.08
CA PRO A 58 2.91 -12.12 -14.09
C PRO A 58 4.02 -13.03 -13.55
N ILE A 59 4.84 -12.57 -12.60
CA ILE A 59 5.80 -13.45 -11.91
C ILE A 59 5.05 -14.59 -11.20
N ARG A 60 3.98 -14.31 -10.45
CA ARG A 60 3.21 -15.33 -9.74
C ARG A 60 2.47 -16.28 -10.69
N VAL A 61 2.00 -15.77 -11.85
CA VAL A 61 1.44 -16.59 -12.92
C VAL A 61 2.50 -17.49 -13.55
N LEU A 62 3.70 -16.97 -13.82
CA LEU A 62 4.80 -17.71 -14.46
C LEU A 62 5.47 -18.71 -13.51
N PHE A 63 5.64 -18.35 -12.23
CA PHE A 63 6.22 -19.19 -11.18
C PHE A 63 5.27 -20.28 -10.66
N ARG A 64 4.06 -20.43 -11.24
CA ARG A 64 3.11 -21.52 -10.95
C ARG A 64 2.88 -21.78 -9.46
N ARG A 65 2.98 -20.77 -8.58
CA ARG A 65 2.68 -20.95 -7.14
C ARG A 65 1.16 -21.08 -7.02
N PRO A 66 0.60 -22.29 -6.78
CA PRO A 66 -0.84 -22.47 -6.72
C PRO A 66 -1.40 -21.67 -5.55
N TRP A 67 -2.51 -20.98 -5.77
CA TRP A 67 -3.28 -20.37 -4.69
C TRP A 67 -3.92 -21.50 -3.89
N LEU A 68 -3.67 -21.53 -2.58
CA LEU A 68 -4.33 -22.45 -1.66
C LEU A 68 -5.66 -21.82 -1.24
N VAL A 69 -6.76 -22.53 -1.46
CA VAL A 69 -8.09 -22.17 -0.97
C VAL A 69 -8.44 -23.20 0.09
N ASP A 70 -8.63 -22.73 1.33
CA ASP A 70 -9.05 -23.55 2.46
C ASP A 70 -10.52 -23.23 2.77
N ALA A 71 -11.38 -24.25 2.85
CA ALA A 71 -12.76 -24.12 3.34
C ALA A 71 -12.96 -25.00 4.56
N HIS A 72 -13.60 -24.44 5.58
CA HIS A 72 -13.94 -25.13 6.82
C HIS A 72 -15.45 -25.29 6.89
N HIS A 73 -15.91 -26.53 7.03
CA HIS A 73 -17.31 -26.82 7.34
C HIS A 73 -17.51 -26.82 8.86
N LEU A 74 -18.66 -26.33 9.32
CA LEU A 74 -19.08 -26.35 10.74
C LEU A 74 -19.02 -27.75 11.40
N ASP A 75 -19.02 -28.82 10.60
CA ASP A 75 -18.93 -30.21 11.06
C ASP A 75 -17.50 -30.66 11.38
N GLY A 76 -16.53 -29.74 11.38
CA GLY A 76 -15.13 -30.01 11.70
C GLY A 76 -14.31 -30.61 10.55
N ARG A 77 -14.87 -30.64 9.33
CA ARG A 77 -14.17 -31.09 8.11
C ARG A 77 -13.60 -29.89 7.37
N GLY A 78 -12.29 -29.90 7.14
CA GLY A 78 -11.60 -28.90 6.31
C GLY A 78 -11.32 -29.47 4.92
N TYR A 79 -11.42 -28.65 3.89
CA TYR A 79 -11.09 -29.00 2.52
C TYR A 79 -10.11 -27.98 1.94
N ARG A 80 -9.04 -28.47 1.32
CA ARG A 80 -7.99 -27.64 0.69
C ARG A 80 -7.94 -27.87 -0.81
N TRP A 81 -7.86 -26.78 -1.56
CA TRP A 81 -7.67 -26.81 -3.01
C TRP A 81 -6.46 -25.98 -3.43
N ARG A 82 -5.75 -26.46 -4.45
CA ARG A 82 -4.66 -25.73 -5.12
C ARG A 82 -5.14 -25.23 -6.48
N VAL A 83 -5.47 -23.95 -6.58
CA VAL A 83 -5.97 -23.34 -7.83
C VAL A 83 -4.90 -22.46 -8.46
N VAL A 84 -4.57 -22.73 -9.73
CA VAL A 84 -3.63 -21.93 -10.51
C VAL A 84 -4.42 -21.01 -11.45
N GLY A 85 -4.24 -19.69 -11.32
CA GLY A 85 -4.85 -18.69 -12.19
C GLY A 85 -6.05 -17.94 -11.58
N TRP A 86 -6.03 -16.60 -11.67
CA TRP A 86 -7.02 -15.73 -11.02
C TRP A 86 -8.47 -15.93 -11.53
N ARG A 87 -8.64 -16.11 -12.84
CA ARG A 87 -9.96 -16.42 -13.45
C ARG A 87 -10.48 -17.79 -13.05
N ALA A 88 -9.59 -18.78 -12.93
CA ALA A 88 -9.97 -20.12 -12.50
C ALA A 88 -10.34 -20.16 -11.01
N SER A 89 -9.66 -19.37 -10.17
CA SER A 89 -9.98 -19.24 -8.74
C SER A 89 -11.38 -18.66 -8.50
N GLY A 90 -11.74 -17.57 -9.19
CA GLY A 90 -13.09 -16.98 -9.07
C GLY A 90 -14.20 -17.94 -9.50
N ALA A 91 -13.99 -18.67 -10.60
CA ALA A 91 -14.94 -19.68 -11.06
C ALA A 91 -15.06 -20.86 -10.07
N LYS A 92 -13.93 -21.35 -9.53
CA LYS A 92 -13.91 -22.48 -8.60
C LYS A 92 -14.56 -22.15 -7.25
N VAL A 93 -14.46 -20.92 -6.75
CA VAL A 93 -15.15 -20.48 -5.51
C VAL A 93 -16.67 -20.50 -5.67
N VAL A 94 -17.19 -20.04 -6.81
CA VAL A 94 -18.63 -20.07 -7.11
C VAL A 94 -19.11 -21.51 -7.26
N GLU A 95 -18.34 -22.35 -7.96
CA GLU A 95 -18.62 -23.78 -8.13
C GLU A 95 -18.62 -24.54 -6.80
N VAL A 96 -17.60 -24.33 -5.95
CA VAL A 96 -17.50 -24.95 -4.62
C VAL A 96 -18.66 -24.52 -3.72
N ARG A 97 -19.04 -23.24 -3.75
CA ARG A 97 -20.20 -22.77 -2.99
C ARG A 97 -21.49 -23.47 -3.42
N GLN A 98 -21.73 -23.60 -4.73
CA GLN A 98 -22.92 -24.29 -5.24
C GLN A 98 -22.91 -25.78 -4.90
N LEU A 99 -21.75 -26.43 -4.95
CA LEU A 99 -21.59 -27.84 -4.58
C LEU A 99 -21.83 -28.06 -3.08
N LEU A 100 -21.29 -27.19 -2.22
CA LEU A 100 -21.52 -27.25 -0.78
C LEU A 100 -22.97 -26.94 -0.40
N GLU A 101 -23.61 -25.96 -1.05
CA GLU A 101 -25.05 -25.69 -0.88
C GLU A 101 -25.91 -26.88 -1.33
N ALA A 102 -25.46 -27.65 -2.32
CA ALA A 102 -26.10 -28.88 -2.78
C ALA A 102 -25.74 -30.12 -1.93
N GLY A 103 -24.91 -29.98 -0.89
CA GLY A 103 -24.45 -31.09 -0.04
C GLY A 103 -23.49 -32.06 -0.74
N VAL A 104 -22.91 -31.66 -1.88
CA VAL A 104 -21.98 -32.46 -2.68
C VAL A 104 -20.56 -32.02 -2.37
N VAL A 105 -19.72 -32.95 -1.89
CA VAL A 105 -18.29 -32.70 -1.69
C VAL A 105 -17.60 -32.71 -3.06
N PRO A 106 -16.92 -31.62 -3.46
CA PRO A 106 -16.22 -31.56 -4.73
C PRO A 106 -15.10 -32.61 -4.81
N PRO A 107 -14.95 -33.36 -5.92
CA PRO A 107 -14.08 -34.53 -6.02
C PRO A 107 -12.57 -34.23 -5.97
N ASP A 108 -12.18 -32.96 -6.19
CA ASP A 108 -10.78 -32.53 -6.23
C ASP A 108 -10.28 -31.98 -4.87
N ALA A 109 -11.07 -32.11 -3.81
CA ALA A 109 -10.73 -31.60 -2.48
C ALA A 109 -9.77 -32.54 -1.76
N GLU A 110 -8.64 -32.01 -1.27
CA GLU A 110 -7.84 -32.73 -0.29
C GLU A 110 -8.48 -32.50 1.09
N GLU A 111 -8.93 -33.59 1.73
CA GLU A 111 -9.53 -33.53 3.07
C GLU A 111 -8.43 -33.20 4.08
N LEU A 112 -8.58 -32.08 4.78
CA LEU A 112 -7.63 -31.65 5.79
C LEU A 112 -7.74 -32.57 7.01
N PRO A 113 -6.62 -33.03 7.57
CA PRO A 113 -6.63 -33.87 8.75
C PRO A 113 -7.32 -33.14 9.92
N PRO A 114 -8.05 -33.87 10.79
CA PRO A 114 -8.84 -33.26 11.88
C PRO A 114 -8.07 -32.34 12.83
N SER A 115 -6.74 -32.47 12.88
CA SER A 115 -5.85 -31.63 13.69
C SER A 115 -5.67 -30.21 13.15
N GLU A 116 -5.92 -29.95 11.86
CA GLU A 116 -5.78 -28.62 11.22
C GLU A 116 -7.13 -27.90 11.06
N ALA A 117 -8.26 -28.61 11.14
CA ALA A 117 -9.59 -28.04 10.90
C ALA A 117 -10.12 -27.15 12.04
N VAL A 118 -9.43 -27.10 13.20
CA VAL A 118 -9.89 -26.46 14.45
C VAL A 118 -9.01 -25.25 14.86
N ALA A 119 -7.99 -24.88 14.08
CA ALA A 119 -7.13 -23.74 14.45
C ALA A 119 -7.85 -22.39 14.15
N PRO A 120 -7.95 -21.47 15.14
CA PRO A 120 -8.70 -20.21 15.05
C PRO A 120 -8.05 -19.14 14.18
#